data_AF-A0A2M6ZJX3-F1
#
_entry.id   AF-A0A2M6ZJX3-F1
#
_cell.length_a   1.000
_cell.length_b   1.000
_cell.length_c   1.000
_cell.angle_alpha   90.00
_cell.angle_beta   90.00
_cell.angle_gamma   90.00
#
_symmetry.space_group_name_H-M   'P 1'
#
loop_
_entity.id
_entity.type
_entity.pdbx_description
1 polymer ?
#
loop_
_entity_poly.entity_id
_entity_poly.type
_entity_poly.pdbx_seq_one_letter_code
_entity_poly.pdbx_strand_id
1 'polypeptide(L)' 'MFKQKVDELRAALEEAYPGRTGVAQVNLKENQEERESEIGQLLVTKKYPGPLVVIDGEPKFAGSIQVKKIVKEVGAILG' A
#
# COMPACT_ATOMS: atom_id res chain seq x y z
N MET A 1 2.12 -15.25 -4.26
CA MET A 1 1.56 -14.20 -5.16
C MET A 1 1.57 -12.81 -4.53
N PHE A 2 1.10 -12.62 -3.29
CA PHE A 2 1.05 -11.28 -2.67
C PHE A 2 2.43 -10.59 -2.57
N LYS A 3 3.44 -11.29 -2.03
CA LYS A 3 4.82 -10.78 -1.94
C LYS A 3 5.39 -10.34 -3.30
N GLN A 4 5.19 -11.17 -4.34
CA GLN A 4 5.61 -10.86 -5.71
C GLN A 4 4.98 -9.56 -6.25
N LYS A 5 3.72 -9.26 -5.90
CA LYS A 5 3.07 -8.01 -6.31
C LYS A 5 3.57 -6.79 -5.53
N VAL A 6 3.98 -6.97 -4.27
CA VAL A 6 4.64 -5.90 -3.51
C VAL A 6 6.03 -5.60 -4.08
N ASP A 7 6.79 -6.64 -4.45
CA ASP A 7 8.10 -6.47 -5.09
C ASP A 7 7.97 -5.81 -6.48
N GLU A 8 6.99 -6.22 -7.29
CA GLU A 8 6.65 -5.57 -8.58
C GLU A 8 6.29 -4.09 -8.38
N LEU A 9 5.50 -3.77 -7.35
CA LEU A 9 5.16 -2.39 -7.03
C LEU A 9 6.40 -1.58 -6.62
N ARG A 10 7.26 -2.14 -5.76
CA ARG A 10 8.49 -1.48 -5.31
C ARG A 10 9.42 -1.19 -6.49
N ALA A 11 9.62 -2.16 -7.38
CA ALA A 11 10.43 -1.96 -8.58
C ALA A 11 9.84 -0.90 -9.52
N ALA A 12 8.53 -0.92 -9.75
CA ALA A 12 7.86 0.05 -10.62
C ALA A 12 7.91 1.49 -10.05
N LEU A 13 7.79 1.65 -8.72
CA LEU A 13 7.91 2.96 -8.08
C LEU A 13 9.35 3.47 -8.08
N GLU A 14 10.35 2.61 -7.86
CA GLU A 14 11.75 3.00 -7.94
C GLU A 14 12.16 3.35 -9.38
N GLU A 15 11.66 2.62 -10.38
CA GLU A 15 11.89 2.94 -11.79
C GLU A 15 11.27 4.29 -12.19
N ALA A 16 10.03 4.55 -11.75
CA ALA A 16 9.31 5.78 -12.09
C ALA A 16 9.79 6.99 -11.28
N TYR A 17 10.14 6.80 -10.00
CA TYR A 17 10.46 7.86 -9.05
C TYR A 17 11.68 7.49 -8.17
N PRO A 18 12.89 7.42 -8.76
CA PRO A 18 14.09 6.90 -8.07
C PRO A 18 14.41 7.67 -6.80
N GLY A 19 14.57 6.96 -5.68
CA GLY A 19 14.90 7.53 -4.37
C GLY A 19 13.84 8.47 -3.76
N ARG A 20 12.65 8.60 -4.38
CA ARG A 20 11.56 9.46 -3.89
C ARG A 20 10.45 8.70 -3.20
N THR A 21 10.46 7.36 -3.24
CA THR A 21 9.38 6.52 -2.73
C THR A 21 9.90 5.43 -1.80
N GLY A 22 9.05 4.98 -0.88
CA GLY A 22 9.32 3.85 0.01
C GLY A 22 8.10 2.95 0.12
N VAL A 23 8.31 1.64 0.05
CA VAL A 23 7.21 0.65 0.17
C VAL A 23 7.46 -0.24 1.38
N ALA A 24 6.60 -0.10 2.39
CA ALA A 24 6.56 -0.97 3.56
C ALA A 24 5.38 -1.93 3.46
N GLN A 25 5.62 -3.21 3.74
CA GLN A 25 4.56 -4.21 3.87
C GLN A 25 4.29 -4.42 5.36
N VAL A 26 3.04 -4.22 5.77
CA VAL A 26 2.59 -4.43 7.14
C VAL A 26 1.65 -5.64 7.18
N ASN A 27 1.92 -6.58 8.08
CA ASN A 27 1.01 -7.68 8.39
C ASN A 27 0.30 -7.41 9.73
N LEU A 28 -0.98 -7.07 9.67
CA LEU A 28 -1.79 -6.76 10.86
C LEU A 28 -1.96 -7.96 11.82
N LYS A 29 -1.64 -9.19 11.39
CA LYS A 29 -1.64 -10.36 12.28
C LYS A 29 -0.40 -10.41 13.17
N GLU A 30 0.69 -9.80 12.71
CA GLU A 30 2.01 -9.83 13.37
C GLU A 30 2.35 -8.48 14.02
N ASN A 31 1.66 -7.40 13.64
CA ASN A 31 1.83 -6.08 14.20
C ASN A 31 0.53 -5.60 14.88
N GLN A 32 0.51 -5.65 16.21
CA GLN A 32 -0.65 -5.27 17.00
C GLN A 32 -0.93 -3.76 16.95
N GLU A 33 0.10 -2.91 17.00
CA GLU A 33 -0.05 -1.46 16.95
C GLU A 33 -0.73 -1.02 15.65
N GLU A 34 -0.24 -1.52 14.52
CA GLU A 34 -0.82 -1.24 13.21
C GLU A 34 -2.24 -1.79 13.08
N ARG A 35 -2.56 -2.90 13.75
CA ARG A 35 -3.91 -3.47 13.79
C ARG A 35 -4.89 -2.60 14.56
N GLU A 36 -4.43 -1.96 15.64
CA GLU A 36 -5.23 -1.07 16.48
C GLU A 36 -5.33 0.36 15.92
N SER A 37 -4.48 0.72 14.96
CA SER A 37 -4.56 1.99 14.23
C SER A 37 -5.89 2.15 13.47
N GLU A 38 -6.27 3.40 13.19
CA GLU A 38 -7.48 3.72 12.41
C GLU A 38 -7.49 3.01 11.05
N ILE A 39 -6.33 2.96 10.37
CA ILE A 39 -6.16 2.28 9.08
C ILE A 39 -6.28 0.76 9.23
N GLY A 40 -5.64 0.18 10.24
CA GLY A 40 -5.72 -1.26 10.50
C GLY A 40 -7.15 -1.72 10.76
N GLN A 41 -7.92 -0.91 11.49
CA GLN A 41 -9.32 -1.15 11.76
C GLN A 41 -10.18 -1.19 10.49
N LEU A 42 -9.81 -0.48 9.42
CA LEU A 42 -10.50 -0.56 8.11
C LEU A 42 -10.48 -1.96 7.51
N LEU A 43 -9.40 -2.71 7.73
CA LEU A 43 -9.27 -4.11 7.31
C LEU A 43 -9.88 -5.07 8.34
N VAL A 44 -9.65 -4.84 9.63
CA VAL A 44 -10.14 -5.73 10.72
C VAL A 44 -11.67 -5.77 10.75
N THR A 45 -12.32 -4.63 10.59
CA THR A 45 -13.79 -4.51 10.56
C THR A 45 -14.42 -5.02 9.26
N LYS A 46 -13.60 -5.50 8.31
CA LYS A 46 -14.01 -5.91 6.96
C LYS A 46 -14.72 -4.81 6.16
N LYS A 47 -14.55 -3.54 6.54
CA LYS A 47 -15.04 -2.39 5.76
C LYS A 47 -14.41 -2.36 4.37
N TYR A 48 -13.15 -2.82 4.26
CA TYR A 48 -12.46 -3.00 2.98
C TYR A 48 -11.90 -4.42 2.85
N PRO A 49 -11.88 -4.99 1.63
CA PRO A 49 -11.15 -6.22 1.37
C PRO A 49 -9.64 -5.96 1.43
N GLY A 50 -8.91 -6.90 2.02
CA GLY A 50 -7.44 -6.92 1.95
C GLY A 50 -6.97 -7.37 0.56
N PRO A 51 -5.80 -6.90 0.10
CA PRO A 51 -4.89 -5.93 0.73
C PRO A 51 -5.37 -4.47 0.63
N LEU A 52 -5.05 -3.66 1.64
CA LEU A 52 -5.22 -2.20 1.62
C LEU A 52 -3.87 -1.54 1.31
N VAL A 53 -3.84 -0.65 0.32
CA VAL A 53 -2.69 0.18 -0.03
C VAL A 53 -2.95 1.58 0.46
N VAL A 54 -2.03 2.06 1.28
CA VAL A 54 -2.02 3.39 1.86
C VAL A 54 -0.90 4.17 1.19
N ILE A 55 -1.19 5.40 0.77
CA ILE A 55 -0.22 6.30 0.14
C ILE A 55 -0.26 7.59 0.94
N ASP A 56 0.88 7.99 1.49
CA ASP A 56 1.01 9.20 2.32
C ASP A 56 -0.02 9.29 3.47
N GLY A 57 -0.22 8.17 4.17
CA GLY A 57 -1.20 8.07 5.27
C GLY A 57 -2.65 7.91 4.84
N GLU A 58 -2.97 8.01 3.55
CA GLU A 58 -4.34 7.90 3.05
C GLU A 58 -4.63 6.52 2.42
N PRO A 59 -5.73 5.84 2.79
CA PRO A 59 -6.14 4.60 2.15
C PRO A 59 -6.69 4.87 0.73
N LYS A 60 -5.99 4.40 -0.31
CA LYS A 60 -6.35 4.67 -1.72
C LYS A 60 -6.87 3.45 -2.48
N PHE A 61 -6.31 2.25 -2.24
CA PHE A 61 -6.69 1.04 -2.98
C PHE A 61 -6.96 -0.12 -2.04
N ALA A 62 -8.04 -0.88 -2.27
CA ALA A 62 -8.40 -2.06 -1.50
C ALA A 62 -8.65 -3.27 -2.39
N GLY A 63 -8.46 -4.47 -1.84
CA GLY A 63 -8.75 -5.77 -2.47
C GLY A 63 -7.73 -6.23 -3.52
N SER A 64 -6.89 -5.35 -4.04
CA SER A 64 -5.84 -5.71 -5.01
C SER A 64 -4.74 -4.67 -5.09
N ILE A 65 -3.51 -5.12 -5.38
CA ILE A 65 -2.38 -4.25 -5.70
C ILE A 65 -2.40 -3.97 -7.21
N GLN A 66 -2.90 -2.80 -7.59
CA GLN A 66 -2.95 -2.35 -9.00
C GLN A 66 -1.74 -1.47 -9.31
N VAL A 67 -0.58 -2.09 -9.57
CA VAL A 67 0.73 -1.42 -9.71
C VAL A 67 0.67 -0.16 -10.58
N LYS A 68 0.15 -0.27 -11.82
CA LYS A 68 0.06 0.88 -12.73
C LYS A 68 -0.75 2.05 -12.18
N LYS A 69 -1.85 1.78 -11.47
CA LYS A 69 -2.69 2.82 -10.87
C LYS A 69 -2.02 3.46 -9.66
N ILE A 70 -1.37 2.64 -8.83
CA ILE A 70 -0.64 3.11 -7.65
C ILE A 70 0.51 4.02 -8.07
N VAL A 71 1.32 3.61 -9.05
CA VAL A 71 2.41 4.43 -9.59
C VAL A 71 1.88 5.78 -10.11
N LYS A 72 0.78 5.77 -10.87
CA LYS A 72 0.14 7.00 -11.34
C LYS A 72 -0.33 7.91 -10.20
N GLU A 73 -0.94 7.34 -9.17
CA GLU A 73 -1.41 8.08 -7.99
C GLU A 73 -0.25 8.71 -7.23
N VAL A 74 0.84 7.97 -7.02
CA VAL A 74 2.07 8.50 -6.41
C VAL A 74 2.65 9.64 -7.23
N GLY A 75 2.67 9.52 -8.56
CA GLY A 75 3.07 10.61 -9.46
C GLY A 75 2.24 11.87 -9.29
N ALA A 76 0.92 11.74 -9.11
CA ALA A 76 0.05 12.89 -8.89
C ALA A 76 0.38 13.63 -7.57
N ILE A 77 0.90 12.93 -6.57
CA ILE A 77 1.32 13.51 -5.28
C ILE A 77 2.72 14.15 -5.39
N LEU A 78 3.64 13.51 -6.13
CA LEU A 78 5.02 13.95 -6.25
C LEU A 78 5.23 15.15 -7.20
N GLY A 79 4.23 15.50 -8.01
CA GLY A 79 4.30 16.56 -9.03
C GLY A 79 5.09 16.17 -10.27
#